data_AF-A0A0A2M0S4-F1
#
_entry.id   AF-A0A0A2M0S4-F1
#
_cell.length_a   1.000
_cell.length_b   1.000
_cell.length_c   1.000
_cell.angle_alpha   90.00
_cell.angle_beta   90.00
_cell.angle_gamma   90.00
#
_symmetry.space_group_name_H-M   'P 1'
#
loop_
_entity.id
_entity.type
_entity.pdbx_description
1 polymer ?
#
loop_
_entity_poly.entity_id
_entity_poly.type
_entity_poly.pdbx_seq_one_letter_code
_entity_poly.pdbx_strand_id
1 'polypeptide(L)'
;MYEKSVNYSGNQILKELIFRGDKSKLSEYGQRKLEALEFNSKQVAGTVPTYKRKHFGSNIPSDQIEQTLVSEIVGYAVLCLVLLAIILVIVGFIDGFKIVWNMLFT
;
A
#
# COMPACT_ATOMS: atom_id res chain seq x y z
N MET A 1 -18.15 29.56 15.35
CA MET A 1 -17.75 29.72 16.78
C MET A 1 -16.24 29.61 16.98
N TYR A 2 -15.57 28.62 16.38
CA TYR A 2 -14.12 28.40 16.53
C TYR A 2 -13.21 29.55 16.03
N GLU A 3 -13.53 30.21 14.91
CA GLU A 3 -12.69 31.33 14.42
C GLU A 3 -12.61 32.51 15.40
N LYS A 4 -13.68 32.71 16.19
CA LYS A 4 -13.74 33.78 17.20
C LYS A 4 -12.90 33.46 18.44
N SER A 5 -12.71 32.19 18.79
CA SER A 5 -11.90 31.79 19.96
C SER A 5 -10.40 31.93 19.73
N VAL A 6 -9.95 31.85 18.47
CA VAL A 6 -8.54 32.03 18.07
C VAL A 6 -8.26 33.43 17.51
N ASN A 7 -9.12 34.39 17.82
CA ASN A 7 -9.05 35.78 17.36
C ASN A 7 -8.84 35.91 15.84
N TYR A 8 -9.48 35.04 15.05
CA TYR A 8 -9.35 34.98 13.60
C TYR A 8 -7.90 34.86 13.08
N SER A 9 -6.97 34.37 13.91
CA SER A 9 -5.58 34.18 13.52
C SER A 9 -5.45 33.00 12.56
N GLY A 10 -5.22 33.30 11.28
CA GLY A 10 -5.02 32.26 10.26
C GLY A 10 -3.87 31.31 10.61
N ASN A 11 -2.81 31.81 11.26
CA ASN A 11 -1.69 31.01 11.72
C ASN A 11 -2.08 29.98 12.80
N GLN A 12 -2.88 30.39 13.81
CA GLN A 12 -3.33 29.48 14.87
C GLN A 12 -4.27 28.41 14.30
N ILE A 13 -5.21 28.81 13.45
CA ILE A 13 -6.14 27.89 12.79
C ILE A 13 -5.38 26.88 11.93
N LEU A 14 -4.39 27.32 11.15
CA LEU A 14 -3.58 26.41 10.34
C LEU A 14 -2.69 25.48 11.20
N LYS A 15 -2.25 25.94 12.38
CA LYS A 15 -1.53 25.16 13.41
C LYS A 15 -2.37 24.06 14.03
N GLU A 16 -3.63 24.33 14.30
CA GLU A 16 -4.54 23.35 14.90
C GLU A 16 -5.17 22.42 13.85
N LEU A 17 -5.47 22.92 12.65
CA LEU A 17 -6.04 22.12 11.56
C LEU A 17 -5.04 21.09 11.00
N ILE A 18 -3.74 21.39 11.04
CA ILE A 18 -2.63 20.54 10.53
C ILE A 18 -2.99 19.91 9.18
N PHE A 19 -3.28 20.74 8.18
CA PHE A 19 -3.65 20.24 6.86
C PHE A 19 -2.40 19.70 6.13
N ARG A 20 -2.38 18.37 5.90
CA ARG A 20 -1.28 17.64 5.21
C ARG A 20 -1.71 17.02 3.88
N GLY A 21 -2.96 17.28 3.48
CA GLY A 21 -3.58 16.71 2.28
C GLY A 21 -3.25 17.51 1.01
N ASP A 22 -3.75 17.01 -0.11
CA ASP A 22 -3.70 17.72 -1.38
C ASP A 22 -4.82 18.79 -1.40
N LYS A 23 -4.45 20.06 -1.57
CA LYS A 23 -5.40 21.18 -1.62
C LYS A 23 -6.40 21.01 -2.77
N SER A 24 -5.99 20.39 -3.88
CA SER A 24 -6.85 20.16 -5.05
C SER A 24 -8.01 19.20 -4.78
N LYS A 25 -7.91 18.40 -3.71
CA LYS A 25 -8.95 17.45 -3.29
C LYS A 25 -9.96 18.05 -2.30
N LEU A 26 -9.80 19.31 -1.91
CA LEU A 26 -10.80 20.02 -1.11
C LEU A 26 -11.95 20.48 -1.98
N SER A 27 -13.14 20.60 -1.38
CA SER A 27 -14.26 21.32 -2.00
C SER A 27 -13.87 22.79 -2.27
N GLU A 28 -14.54 23.44 -3.22
CA GLU A 28 -14.29 24.85 -3.57
C GLU A 28 -14.31 25.77 -2.34
N TYR A 29 -15.26 25.54 -1.42
CA TYR A 29 -15.33 26.24 -0.15
C TYR A 29 -14.08 26.01 0.71
N GLY A 30 -13.63 24.76 0.83
CA GLY A 30 -12.44 24.40 1.60
C GLY A 30 -11.18 25.02 1.02
N GLN A 31 -11.02 25.04 -0.29
CA GLN A 31 -9.90 25.69 -0.98
C GLN A 31 -9.86 27.19 -0.68
N ARG A 32 -10.97 27.90 -0.89
CA ARG A 32 -11.08 29.34 -0.61
C ARG A 32 -10.81 29.67 0.85
N LYS A 33 -11.32 28.85 1.77
CA LYS A 33 -11.12 29.05 3.21
C LYS A 33 -9.67 28.86 3.60
N LEU A 34 -9.01 27.83 3.07
CA LEU A 34 -7.60 27.55 3.31
C LEU A 34 -6.71 28.69 2.78
N GLU A 35 -6.98 29.17 1.57
CA GLU A 35 -6.26 30.32 0.98
C GLU A 35 -6.42 31.60 1.80
N ALA A 36 -7.64 31.89 2.26
CA ALA A 36 -7.90 33.05 3.13
C ALA A 36 -7.12 32.97 4.45
N LEU A 37 -7.02 31.76 5.03
CA LEU A 37 -6.25 31.52 6.26
C LEU A 37 -4.74 31.64 6.04
N GLU A 38 -4.23 31.14 4.92
CA GLU A 38 -2.81 31.27 4.56
C GLU A 38 -2.43 32.73 4.31
N PHE A 39 -3.29 33.48 3.63
CA PHE A 39 -3.11 34.91 3.41
C PHE A 39 -3.11 35.70 4.72
N ASN A 40 -4.07 35.43 5.61
CA ASN A 40 -4.12 36.05 6.93
C ASN A 40 -2.90 35.67 7.79
N SER A 41 -2.47 34.40 7.75
CA SER A 41 -1.27 33.93 8.45
C SER A 41 -0.02 34.66 7.97
N LYS A 42 0.11 34.88 6.66
CA LYS A 42 1.23 35.62 6.08
C LYS A 42 1.21 37.10 6.49
N GLN A 43 0.05 37.74 6.53
CA GLN A 43 -0.06 39.14 6.94
C GLN A 43 0.20 39.35 8.44
N VAL A 44 -0.38 38.50 9.29
CA VAL A 44 -0.36 38.69 10.75
C VAL A 44 0.91 38.10 11.38
N ALA A 45 1.35 36.93 10.92
CA ALA A 45 2.47 36.20 11.52
C ALA A 45 3.73 36.15 10.63
N GLY A 46 3.68 36.73 9.42
CA GLY A 46 4.82 36.74 8.49
C GLY A 46 5.23 35.37 7.95
N THR A 47 4.54 34.29 8.35
CA THR A 47 4.89 32.90 8.00
C THR A 47 3.62 32.08 7.83
N VAL A 48 3.65 31.14 6.89
CA VAL A 48 2.61 30.13 6.70
C VAL A 48 3.15 28.80 7.22
N PRO A 49 2.48 28.15 8.19
CA PRO A 49 2.97 26.89 8.73
C PRO A 49 2.94 25.82 7.64
N THR A 50 4.11 25.24 7.36
CA THR A 50 4.26 24.18 6.35
C THR A 50 4.34 22.84 7.05
N TYR A 51 3.45 21.91 6.70
CA TYR A 51 3.50 20.54 7.22
C TYR A 51 4.09 19.61 6.19
N LYS A 52 5.23 18.99 6.53
CA LYS A 52 5.72 17.86 5.75
C LYS A 52 4.70 16.72 5.84
N ARG A 53 4.45 16.05 4.70
CA ARG A 53 3.65 14.82 4.65
C ARG A 53 4.24 13.87 5.69
N LYS A 54 3.41 13.42 6.63
CA LYS A 54 3.81 12.36 7.57
C LYS A 54 3.97 11.11 6.72
N HIS A 55 5.20 10.80 6.35
CA HIS A 55 5.51 9.45 5.90
C HIS A 55 5.11 8.55 7.06
N PHE A 56 4.09 7.73 6.86
CA PHE A 56 3.91 6.55 7.67
C PHE A 56 5.11 5.68 7.30
N GLY A 57 6.24 5.94 7.97
CA GLY A 57 7.43 5.13 7.79
C GLY A 57 7.03 3.73 8.19
N SER A 58 6.87 2.85 7.22
CA SER A 58 7.01 1.43 7.51
C SER A 58 8.46 1.26 7.92
N ASN A 59 8.74 1.43 9.21
CA ASN A 59 9.97 0.96 9.84
C ASN A 59 9.95 -0.57 9.92
N ILE A 60 9.43 -1.23 8.88
CA ILE A 60 9.58 -2.67 8.71
C ILE A 60 10.95 -2.80 8.05
N PRO A 61 11.97 -3.32 8.74
CA PRO A 61 13.26 -3.56 8.13
C PRO A 61 13.03 -4.44 6.88
N SER A 62 13.57 -4.02 5.74
CA SER A 62 13.41 -4.71 4.45
C SER A 62 13.71 -6.21 4.54
N ASP A 63 14.62 -6.59 5.43
CA ASP A 63 15.02 -7.97 5.71
C ASP A 63 13.86 -8.87 6.18
N GLN A 64 12.86 -8.32 6.89
CA GLN A 64 11.71 -9.10 7.35
C GLN A 64 10.67 -9.32 6.23
N ILE A 65 10.58 -8.40 5.29
CA ILE A 65 9.66 -8.50 4.14
C ILE A 65 10.19 -9.55 3.15
N GLU A 66 11.50 -9.52 2.86
CA GLU A 66 12.12 -10.51 1.96
C GLU A 66 12.06 -11.92 2.54
N GLN A 67 12.32 -12.10 3.84
CA GLN A 67 12.25 -13.43 4.46
C GLN A 67 10.85 -14.04 4.39
N THR A 68 9.80 -13.24 4.57
CA THR A 68 8.41 -13.73 4.52
C THR A 68 8.07 -14.21 3.10
N LEU A 69 8.40 -13.42 2.07
CA LEU A 69 8.09 -13.76 0.68
C LEU A 69 8.90 -14.96 0.16
N VAL A 70 10.20 -15.03 0.50
CA VAL A 70 11.05 -16.16 0.12
C VAL A 70 10.55 -17.45 0.77
N SER A 71 10.15 -17.39 2.04
CA SER A 71 9.65 -18.58 2.75
C SER A 71 8.34 -19.12 2.16
N GLU A 72 7.43 -18.24 1.72
CA GLU A 72 6.19 -18.65 1.06
C GLU A 72 6.45 -19.27 -0.31
N ILE A 73 7.30 -18.64 -1.13
CA ILE A 73 7.63 -19.14 -2.48
C ILE A 73 8.31 -20.51 -2.41
N VAL A 74 9.23 -20.72 -1.46
CA VAL A 74 9.89 -22.01 -1.26
C VAL A 74 8.89 -23.10 -0.86
N GLY A 75 7.92 -22.80 0.01
CA GLY A 75 6.85 -23.73 0.38
C GLY A 75 6.01 -24.18 -0.82
N TYR A 76 5.55 -23.22 -1.64
CA TYR A 76 4.79 -23.54 -2.86
C TYR A 76 5.63 -24.31 -3.88
N ALA A 77 6.92 -24.00 -4.03
CA ALA A 77 7.81 -24.70 -4.96
C ALA A 77 7.96 -26.18 -4.59
N VAL A 78 8.14 -26.48 -3.29
CA VAL A 78 8.23 -27.87 -2.81
C VAL A 78 6.92 -28.63 -3.06
N LEU A 79 5.78 -28.01 -2.76
CA LEU A 79 4.46 -28.62 -2.99
C LEU A 79 4.22 -28.90 -4.47
N CYS A 80 4.59 -27.97 -5.35
CA CYS A 80 4.50 -28.13 -6.80
C CYS A 80 5.35 -29.30 -7.30
N LEU A 81 6.56 -29.46 -6.76
CA LEU A 81 7.48 -30.55 -7.11
C LEU A 81 6.90 -31.92 -6.70
N VAL A 82 6.29 -32.02 -5.51
CA VAL A 82 5.62 -33.24 -5.05
C VAL A 82 4.43 -33.60 -5.94
N LEU A 83 3.58 -32.62 -6.28
CA LEU A 83 2.45 -32.85 -7.20
C LEU A 83 2.92 -33.31 -8.58
N LEU A 84 3.99 -32.70 -9.10
CA LEU A 84 4.57 -33.06 -10.40
C LEU A 84 5.12 -34.50 -10.38
N ALA A 85 5.77 -34.92 -9.29
CA ALA A 85 6.24 -36.29 -9.13
C ALA A 85 5.09 -37.31 -9.17
N ILE A 86 3.96 -37.02 -8.52
CA ILE A 86 2.77 -37.89 -8.54
C ILE A 86 2.21 -38.02 -9.97
N ILE A 87 2.12 -36.90 -10.70
CA ILE A 87 1.63 -36.90 -12.08
C ILE A 87 2.54 -37.74 -12.98
N LEU A 88 3.87 -37.63 -12.84
CA LEU A 88 4.82 -38.42 -13.64
C LEU A 88 4.64 -39.93 -13.42
N VAL A 89 4.39 -40.36 -12.18
CA VAL A 89 4.12 -41.78 -11.89
C VAL A 89 2.86 -42.27 -12.60
N ILE A 90 1.79 -41.47 -12.56
CA ILE A 90 0.52 -41.82 -13.21
C ILE A 90 0.69 -41.89 -14.74
N VAL A 91 1.36 -40.90 -15.34
CA VAL A 91 1.61 -40.87 -16.79
C VAL A 91 2.44 -42.08 -17.22
N GLY A 92 3.52 -42.39 -16.50
CA GLY A 92 4.35 -43.57 -16.79
C GLY A 92 3.56 -44.88 -16.69
N PHE A 93 2.63 -44.96 -15.73
CA PHE A 93 1.76 -46.13 -15.59
C PHE A 93 0.78 -46.28 -16.77
N ILE A 94 0.18 -45.17 -17.22
CA ILE A 94 -0.74 -45.16 -18.37
C ILE A 94 -0.01 -45.59 -19.65
N ASP A 95 1.19 -45.05 -19.90
CA ASP A 95 1.98 -45.40 -21.08
C ASP A 95 2.42 -46.86 -21.04
N GLY A 96 2.85 -47.36 -19.88
CA GLY A 96 3.18 -48.78 -19.69
C GLY A 96 1.98 -49.68 -19.96
N PHE A 97 0.81 -49.33 -19.42
CA PHE A 97 -0.43 -50.07 -19.65
C PHE A 97 -0.83 -50.06 -21.13
N LYS A 98 -0.70 -48.92 -21.82
CA LYS A 98 -1.00 -48.78 -23.25
C LYS A 98 -0.13 -49.70 -24.10
N ILE A 99 1.17 -49.81 -23.79
CA ILE A 99 2.10 -50.71 -24.51
C ILE A 99 1.70 -52.17 -24.31
N VAL A 100 1.43 -52.58 -23.07
CA VAL A 100 1.02 -53.97 -22.76
C VAL A 100 -0.32 -54.31 -23.42
N TRP A 101 -1.29 -53.40 -23.36
CA TRP A 101 -2.58 -53.56 -24.02
C TRP A 101 -2.43 -53.73 -25.54
N ASN A 102 -1.58 -52.91 -26.16
CA ASN A 102 -1.30 -52.99 -27.59
C ASN A 102 -0.63 -54.32 -27.99
N MET A 103 0.23 -54.90 -27.14
CA MET A 103 0.83 -56.21 -27.38
C MET A 103 -0.12 -57.39 -27.19
N LEU A 104 -1.13 -57.27 -26.32
CA LEU A 104 -2.06 -58.37 -26.03
C LEU A 104 -3.26 -58.42 -27.00
N PHE A 105 -3.64 -57.29 -27.58
CA PHE A 105 -4.83 -57.16 -28.43
C PHE A 105 -4.53 -56.79 -29.90
N THR A 106 -3.26 -56.86 -30.32
CA THR A 106 -2.84 -56.84 -31.74
C THR A 106 -2.44 -58.24 -32.17
#